data_AF-A0A351JQJ2-F1
#
_entry.id   AF-A0A351JQJ2-F1
#
_cell.length_a   1.000
_cell.length_b   1.000
_cell.length_c   1.000
_cell.angle_alpha   90.00
_cell.angle_beta   90.00
_cell.angle_gamma   90.00
#
_symmetry.space_group_name_H-M   'P 1'
#
loop_
_entity.id
_entity.type
_entity.pdbx_description
1 polymer ?
#
loop_
_entity_poly.entity_id
_entity_poly.type
_entity_poly.pdbx_seq_one_letter_code
_entity_poly.pdbx_strand_id
1 'polypeptide(L)'
;MRHYCRNKKEEADHLLKMSIGVLKQWGYLGGSFRSGTVTWTYLSSGNKSSVGLQTFMDDEKPNARLTYTQTDRTTGEKTDFNYGIPFTSTSCNLGGKRYWFQCPWYRNGVYCGRRVGVLYKAGDYFACRHCCNLSYASKNENRRFKLFEYGKILDLEQKIENLESKISTKFYRGKPTNKYRRLIALKKQYYGFDFEAAVAEMEKRLGS
;
A
#
# COMPACT_ATOMS: atom_id res chain seq x y z
N MET A 1 -11.75 -26.08 -7.74
CA MET A 1 -11.64 -25.20 -6.54
C MET A 1 -12.01 -23.79 -6.96
N ARG A 2 -13.07 -23.19 -6.37
CA ARG A 2 -13.46 -21.80 -6.68
C ARG A 2 -12.37 -20.85 -6.17
N HIS A 3 -11.69 -20.17 -7.08
CA HIS A 3 -10.72 -19.12 -6.72
C HIS A 3 -11.49 -17.81 -6.60
N TYR A 4 -11.57 -17.24 -5.39
CA TYR A 4 -12.26 -15.97 -5.12
C TYR A 4 -11.53 -14.74 -5.69
N CYS A 5 -10.27 -14.92 -6.13
CA CYS A 5 -9.52 -13.89 -6.84
C CYS A 5 -9.04 -14.44 -8.18
N ARG A 6 -9.04 -13.59 -9.22
CA ARG A 6 -8.56 -13.97 -10.56
C ARG A 6 -7.06 -14.28 -10.47
N ASN A 7 -6.65 -15.48 -10.86
CA ASN A 7 -5.33 -16.04 -10.56
C ASN A 7 -4.17 -15.46 -11.42
N LYS A 8 -4.27 -14.20 -11.83
CA LYS A 8 -3.20 -13.46 -12.50
C LYS A 8 -2.46 -12.67 -11.43
N LYS A 9 -1.12 -12.65 -11.45
CA LYS A 9 -0.30 -11.84 -10.53
C LYS A 9 -0.51 -10.36 -10.83
N GLU A 10 -1.65 -9.83 -10.42
CA GLU A 10 -1.95 -8.41 -10.48
C GLU A 10 -1.21 -7.68 -9.37
N GLU A 11 -0.72 -6.49 -9.71
CA GLU A 11 -0.02 -5.66 -8.76
C GLU A 11 -1.04 -5.00 -7.83
N ALA A 12 -0.82 -5.14 -6.52
CA ALA A 12 -1.74 -4.65 -5.51
C ALA A 12 -2.03 -3.15 -5.65
N ASP A 13 -1.13 -2.41 -6.29
CA ASP A 13 -1.17 -0.95 -6.36
C ASP A 13 -2.22 -0.38 -7.30
N HIS A 14 -2.62 -1.13 -8.32
CA HIS A 14 -3.63 -0.73 -9.30
C HIS A 14 -5.05 -1.20 -8.98
N LEU A 15 -5.22 -1.95 -7.89
CA LEU A 15 -6.51 -2.50 -7.49
C LEU A 15 -7.30 -1.52 -6.62
N LEU A 16 -8.62 -1.68 -6.60
CA LEU A 16 -9.48 -1.00 -5.63
C LEU A 16 -9.14 -1.51 -4.21
N LYS A 17 -8.84 -0.57 -3.32
CA LYS A 17 -8.41 -0.85 -1.94
C LYS A 17 -9.43 -0.32 -0.96
N MET A 18 -9.80 -1.14 0.00
CA MET A 18 -10.57 -0.72 1.16
C MET A 18 -9.71 -0.85 2.41
N SER A 19 -9.48 0.27 3.10
CA SER A 19 -8.57 0.32 4.24
C SER A 19 -9.29 0.71 5.53
N ILE A 20 -8.89 0.08 6.63
CA ILE A 20 -9.45 0.37 7.95
C ILE A 20 -9.07 1.78 8.41
N GLY A 21 -7.92 2.30 7.95
CA GLY A 21 -7.49 3.66 8.23
C GLY A 21 -8.43 4.71 7.64
N VAL A 22 -8.83 4.51 6.38
CA VAL A 22 -9.82 5.40 5.72
C VAL A 22 -11.18 5.30 6.40
N LEU A 23 -11.65 4.10 6.75
CA LEU A 23 -12.91 3.95 7.50
C LEU A 23 -12.88 4.63 8.87
N LYS A 24 -11.72 4.59 9.55
CA LYS A 24 -11.51 5.32 10.79
C LYS A 24 -11.59 6.84 10.58
N GLN A 25 -10.93 7.36 9.55
CA GLN A 25 -10.94 8.79 9.21
C GLN A 25 -12.35 9.30 8.89
N TRP A 26 -13.16 8.47 8.22
CA TRP A 26 -14.55 8.80 7.89
C TRP A 26 -15.54 8.52 9.03
N GLY A 27 -15.08 8.04 10.19
CA GLY A 27 -15.95 7.79 11.35
C GLY A 27 -16.83 6.54 11.26
N TYR A 28 -16.59 5.64 10.30
CA TYR A 28 -17.40 4.41 10.12
C TYR A 28 -17.17 3.36 11.21
N LEU A 29 -16.14 3.54 12.04
CA LEU A 29 -15.80 2.65 13.15
C LEU A 29 -16.29 3.20 14.50
N GLY A 30 -17.01 4.32 14.50
CA GLY A 30 -17.56 4.96 15.70
C GLY A 30 -19.10 5.01 15.66
N GLY A 31 -19.72 4.41 16.68
CA GLY A 31 -21.18 4.30 16.83
C GLY A 31 -21.75 2.98 16.31
N SER A 32 -23.04 2.77 16.53
CA SER A 32 -23.75 1.50 16.32
C SER A 32 -23.79 1.03 14.87
N PHE A 33 -24.24 1.93 13.99
CA PHE A 33 -24.44 1.68 12.58
C PHE A 33 -24.03 2.90 11.75
N ARG A 34 -23.28 2.66 10.67
CA ARG A 34 -22.98 3.67 9.66
C ARG A 34 -23.15 3.09 8.27
N SER A 35 -23.60 3.92 7.33
CA SER A 35 -23.74 3.53 5.93
C SER A 35 -23.27 4.63 4.99
N GLY A 36 -22.72 4.23 3.85
CA GLY A 36 -22.47 5.13 2.74
C GLY A 36 -21.88 4.39 1.55
N THR A 37 -21.36 5.14 0.59
CA THR A 37 -20.85 4.60 -0.67
C THR A 37 -19.41 5.01 -0.85
N VAL A 38 -18.55 4.02 -1.11
CA VAL A 38 -17.17 4.24 -1.47
C VAL A 38 -17.08 4.25 -2.99
N THR A 39 -16.64 5.37 -3.56
CA THR A 39 -16.52 5.55 -5.01
C THR A 39 -15.06 5.73 -5.40
N TRP A 40 -14.64 5.01 -6.43
CA TRP A 40 -13.33 5.14 -7.04
C TRP A 40 -13.49 5.52 -8.51
N THR A 41 -12.64 6.42 -8.98
CA THR A 41 -12.61 6.86 -10.37
C THR A 41 -11.33 6.34 -11.01
N TYR A 42 -11.45 5.58 -12.10
CA TYR A 42 -10.30 5.11 -12.86
C TYR A 42 -9.75 6.24 -13.72
N LEU A 43 -8.53 6.69 -13.44
CA LEU A 43 -7.88 7.81 -14.14
C LEU A 43 -7.79 7.60 -15.66
N SER A 44 -7.62 6.35 -16.12
CA SER A 44 -7.42 6.03 -17.53
C SER A 44 -8.70 5.98 -18.37
N SER A 45 -9.87 5.83 -17.75
CA SER A 45 -11.14 5.66 -18.48
C SER A 45 -12.25 6.59 -18.01
N GLY A 46 -12.06 7.33 -16.91
CA GLY A 46 -13.10 8.15 -16.28
C GLY A 46 -14.23 7.35 -15.63
N ASN A 47 -14.25 6.02 -15.82
CA ASN A 47 -15.27 5.15 -15.25
C ASN A 47 -15.23 5.18 -13.72
N LYS A 48 -16.42 5.20 -13.12
CA LYS A 48 -16.60 5.18 -11.67
C LYS A 48 -17.03 3.78 -11.23
N SER A 49 -16.40 3.27 -10.18
CA SER A 49 -16.86 2.07 -9.47
C SER A 49 -17.29 2.50 -8.08
N SER A 50 -18.49 2.08 -7.69
CA SER A 50 -19.08 2.40 -6.39
C SER A 50 -19.41 1.11 -5.65
N VAL A 51 -19.12 1.09 -4.36
CA VAL A 51 -19.44 -0.01 -3.45
C VAL A 51 -20.18 0.57 -2.26
N GLY A 52 -21.39 0.08 -2.02
CA GLY A 52 -22.12 0.35 -0.79
C GLY A 52 -21.41 -0.31 0.39
N LEU A 53 -21.23 0.44 1.46
CA LEU A 53 -20.61 0.01 2.70
C LEU A 53 -21.55 0.31 3.86
N GLN A 54 -21.84 -0.71 4.66
CA GLN A 54 -22.51 -0.59 5.93
C GLN A 54 -21.61 -1.17 7.02
N THR A 55 -21.49 -0.51 8.15
CA THR A 55 -20.73 -1.00 9.31
C THR A 55 -21.65 -1.15 10.50
N PHE A 56 -21.49 -2.27 11.20
CA PHE A 56 -22.23 -2.63 12.40
C PHE A 56 -21.18 -2.87 13.49
N MET A 57 -21.06 -1.95 14.45
CA MET A 57 -20.00 -1.99 15.47
C MET A 57 -20.51 -2.41 16.85
N ASP A 58 -21.82 -2.29 17.10
CA ASP A 58 -22.45 -2.62 18.39
C ASP A 58 -22.89 -4.08 18.50
N ASP A 59 -22.82 -4.84 17.40
CA ASP A 59 -23.08 -6.27 17.41
C ASP A 59 -22.02 -7.02 18.25
N GLU A 60 -22.41 -8.17 18.85
CA GLU A 60 -21.44 -9.09 19.50
C GLU A 60 -20.26 -9.43 18.58
N LYS A 61 -20.50 -9.42 17.25
CA LYS A 61 -19.53 -9.64 16.20
C LYS A 61 -19.56 -8.47 15.22
N PRO A 62 -18.72 -7.43 15.44
CA PRO A 62 -18.72 -6.26 14.58
C PRO A 62 -18.36 -6.66 13.15
N ASN A 63 -19.05 -6.10 12.16
CA ASN A 63 -18.89 -6.47 10.76
C ASN A 63 -19.14 -5.29 9.81
N ALA A 64 -18.61 -5.40 8.60
CA ALA A 64 -18.91 -4.54 7.48
C ALA A 64 -19.64 -5.32 6.38
N ARG A 65 -20.78 -4.83 5.92
CA ARG A 65 -21.48 -5.38 4.75
C ARG A 65 -21.12 -4.56 3.51
N LEU A 66 -20.73 -5.27 2.45
CA LEU A 66 -20.48 -4.69 1.14
C LEU A 66 -21.58 -5.07 0.17
N THR A 67 -22.04 -4.09 -0.59
CA THR A 67 -23.05 -4.27 -1.64
C THR A 67 -22.60 -3.60 -2.94
N TYR A 68 -22.48 -4.34 -4.03
CA TYR A 68 -22.14 -3.81 -5.35
C TYR A 68 -22.53 -4.75 -6.48
N THR A 69 -22.68 -4.20 -7.68
CA THR A 69 -22.89 -4.96 -8.91
C THR A 69 -21.62 -4.93 -9.74
N GLN A 70 -21.28 -6.04 -10.37
CA GLN A 70 -20.17 -6.13 -11.31
C GLN A 70 -20.63 -6.74 -12.63
N THR A 71 -20.22 -6.12 -13.73
CA THR A 71 -20.41 -6.67 -15.07
C THR A 71 -19.19 -7.48 -15.47
N ASP A 72 -19.37 -8.74 -15.86
CA ASP A 72 -18.32 -9.53 -16.49
C ASP A 72 -17.98 -8.91 -17.85
N ARG A 73 -16.69 -8.66 -18.10
CA ARG A 73 -16.23 -7.97 -19.33
C ARG A 73 -16.26 -8.86 -20.56
N THR A 74 -16.32 -10.17 -20.38
CA THR A 74 -16.33 -11.17 -21.45
C THR A 74 -17.75 -11.57 -21.82
N THR A 75 -18.62 -11.79 -20.84
CA THR A 75 -20.02 -12.21 -21.09
C THR A 75 -21.01 -11.05 -21.08
N GLY A 76 -20.66 -9.91 -20.48
CA GLY A 76 -21.58 -8.79 -20.28
C GLY A 76 -22.61 -9.03 -19.17
N GLU A 77 -22.54 -10.17 -18.49
CA GLU A 77 -23.48 -10.53 -17.42
C GLU A 77 -23.24 -9.68 -16.18
N LYS A 78 -24.32 -9.23 -15.54
CA LYS A 78 -24.26 -8.48 -14.29
C LYS A 78 -24.50 -9.42 -13.12
N THR A 79 -23.60 -9.38 -12.15
CA THR A 79 -23.72 -10.14 -10.91
C THR A 79 -23.75 -9.19 -9.72
N ASP A 80 -24.74 -9.39 -8.85
CA ASP A 80 -24.86 -8.65 -7.59
C ASP A 80 -24.12 -9.36 -6.46
N PHE A 81 -23.36 -8.58 -5.70
CA PHE A 81 -22.58 -9.04 -4.57
C PHE A 81 -23.10 -8.38 -3.29
N ASN A 82 -23.43 -9.20 -2.30
CA ASN A 82 -23.81 -8.77 -0.96
C ASN A 82 -23.21 -9.73 0.07
N TYR A 83 -22.21 -9.28 0.83
CA TYR A 83 -21.55 -10.11 1.83
C TYR A 83 -20.93 -9.30 2.98
N GLY A 84 -20.75 -9.98 4.11
CA GLY A 84 -20.13 -9.44 5.32
C GLY A 84 -18.62 -9.70 5.40
N ILE A 85 -17.90 -8.74 5.99
CA ILE A 85 -16.49 -8.81 6.34
C ILE A 85 -16.41 -8.56 7.85
N PRO A 86 -15.99 -9.54 8.65
CA PRO A 86 -15.88 -9.35 10.09
C PRO A 86 -14.80 -8.33 10.46
N PHE A 87 -15.05 -7.60 11.53
CA PHE A 87 -14.07 -6.77 12.20
C PHE A 87 -13.51 -7.48 13.43
N THR A 88 -12.28 -7.13 13.78
CA THR A 88 -11.68 -7.51 15.06
C THR A 88 -10.87 -6.33 15.59
N SER A 89 -10.59 -6.33 16.89
CA SER A 89 -9.86 -5.25 17.53
C SER A 89 -8.74 -5.78 18.41
N THR A 90 -7.70 -4.98 18.56
CA THR A 90 -6.62 -5.17 19.53
C THR A 90 -6.59 -3.96 20.45
N SER A 91 -6.42 -4.19 21.76
CA SER A 91 -6.15 -3.12 22.72
C SER A 91 -4.84 -2.42 22.37
N CYS A 92 -4.78 -1.13 22.64
CA CYS A 92 -3.56 -0.34 22.51
C CYS A 92 -3.02 0.04 23.89
N ASN A 93 -1.70 -0.08 24.08
CA ASN A 93 -1.04 0.25 25.36
C ASN A 93 -1.20 1.73 25.76
N LEU A 94 -1.43 2.62 24.80
CA LEU A 94 -1.66 4.06 25.00
C LEU A 94 -3.15 4.42 25.08
N GLY A 95 -4.03 3.43 25.27
CA GLY A 95 -5.48 3.61 25.30
C GLY A 95 -6.17 3.41 23.94
N GLY A 96 -7.44 3.01 23.99
CA GLY A 96 -8.29 2.80 22.82
C GLY A 96 -8.16 1.42 22.14
N LYS A 97 -8.83 1.28 21.00
CA LYS A 97 -8.87 0.04 20.20
C LYS A 97 -8.32 0.28 18.80
N ARG A 98 -7.51 -0.65 18.31
CA ARG A 98 -7.10 -0.72 16.91
C ARG A 98 -7.91 -1.78 16.18
N TYR A 99 -8.72 -1.35 15.23
CA TYR A 99 -9.54 -2.23 14.41
C TYR A 99 -8.78 -2.82 13.23
N TRP A 100 -9.22 -3.99 12.80
CA TRP A 100 -8.72 -4.75 11.66
C TRP A 100 -9.89 -5.42 10.94
N PHE A 101 -9.78 -5.60 9.63
CA PHE A 101 -10.63 -6.56 8.93
C PHE A 101 -10.15 -7.97 9.21
N GLN A 102 -11.06 -8.94 9.25
CA GLN A 102 -10.77 -10.35 9.21
C GLN A 102 -11.13 -10.88 7.83
N CYS A 103 -10.15 -11.45 7.11
CA CYS A 103 -10.39 -11.96 5.76
C CYS A 103 -11.36 -13.16 5.81
N PRO A 104 -12.57 -13.08 5.20
CA PRO A 104 -13.59 -14.13 5.31
C PRO A 104 -13.40 -15.28 4.30
N TRP A 105 -12.35 -15.23 3.48
CA TRP A 105 -12.17 -16.14 2.35
C TRP A 105 -11.25 -17.32 2.63
N TYR A 106 -11.19 -18.23 1.66
CA TYR A 106 -10.38 -19.43 1.68
C TYR A 106 -9.24 -19.34 0.68
N ARG A 107 -8.11 -19.96 1.01
CA ARG A 107 -6.97 -20.14 0.12
C ARG A 107 -6.59 -21.61 0.12
N ASN A 108 -6.57 -22.23 -1.06
CA ASN A 108 -6.24 -23.66 -1.22
C ASN A 108 -7.06 -24.57 -0.28
N GLY A 109 -8.36 -24.27 -0.12
CA GLY A 109 -9.26 -25.02 0.78
C GLY A 109 -9.15 -24.67 2.27
N VAL A 110 -8.19 -23.84 2.68
CA VAL A 110 -7.99 -23.46 4.09
C VAL A 110 -8.59 -22.07 4.35
N TYR A 111 -9.38 -21.94 5.43
CA TYR A 111 -9.93 -20.65 5.85
C TYR A 111 -8.81 -19.65 6.17
N CYS A 112 -8.89 -18.44 5.62
CA CYS A 112 -7.82 -17.46 5.78
C CYS A 112 -7.82 -16.81 7.15
N GLY A 113 -8.95 -16.21 7.56
CA GLY A 113 -9.12 -15.59 8.89
C GLY A 113 -8.10 -14.50 9.27
N ARG A 114 -7.25 -14.04 8.34
CA ARG A 114 -6.14 -13.13 8.65
C ARG A 114 -6.66 -11.74 9.00
N ARG A 115 -6.08 -11.17 10.05
CA ARG A 115 -6.26 -9.76 10.42
C ARG A 115 -5.47 -8.86 9.48
N VAL A 116 -6.15 -7.99 8.76
CA VAL A 116 -5.54 -7.11 7.76
C VAL A 116 -6.09 -5.70 7.85
N GLY A 117 -5.23 -4.71 7.57
CA GLY A 117 -5.65 -3.30 7.50
C GLY A 117 -6.23 -2.90 6.15
N VAL A 118 -6.02 -3.72 5.10
CA VAL A 118 -6.44 -3.43 3.73
C VAL A 118 -6.96 -4.69 3.05
N LEU A 119 -8.10 -4.57 2.39
CA LEU A 119 -8.65 -5.55 1.45
C LEU A 119 -8.56 -5.00 0.03
N TYR A 120 -8.36 -5.90 -0.92
CA TYR A 120 -8.15 -5.58 -2.33
C TYR A 120 -9.22 -6.28 -3.15
N LYS A 121 -9.78 -5.57 -4.13
CA LYS A 121 -10.67 -6.16 -5.12
C LYS A 121 -9.84 -6.71 -6.28
N ALA A 122 -9.59 -8.02 -6.30
CA ALA A 122 -8.81 -8.68 -7.36
C ALA A 122 -9.68 -9.75 -8.06
N GLY A 123 -10.59 -9.30 -8.92
CA GLY A 123 -11.70 -10.10 -9.43
C GLY A 123 -13.01 -9.68 -8.77
N ASP A 124 -13.80 -10.67 -8.35
CA ASP A 124 -15.20 -10.43 -7.98
C ASP A 124 -15.37 -10.02 -6.52
N TYR A 125 -14.47 -10.46 -5.64
CA TYR A 125 -14.55 -10.23 -4.19
C TYR A 125 -13.40 -9.37 -3.65
N PHE A 126 -13.66 -8.69 -2.53
CA PHE A 126 -12.64 -8.00 -1.74
C PHE A 126 -11.96 -9.01 -0.79
N ALA A 127 -10.69 -9.29 -1.00
CA ALA A 127 -9.95 -10.24 -0.16
C ALA A 127 -8.57 -9.70 0.25
N CYS A 128 -7.91 -10.39 1.19
CA CYS A 128 -6.57 -10.00 1.59
C CYS A 128 -5.55 -10.32 0.49
N ARG A 129 -4.41 -9.61 0.51
CA ARG A 129 -3.30 -9.82 -0.43
C ARG A 129 -2.85 -11.28 -0.55
N HIS A 130 -2.98 -12.06 0.52
CA HIS A 130 -2.54 -13.46 0.54
C HIS A 130 -3.53 -14.39 -0.16
N CYS A 131 -4.83 -14.14 -0.02
CA CYS A 131 -5.86 -14.89 -0.76
C CYS A 131 -5.79 -14.58 -2.25
N CYS A 132 -5.54 -13.32 -2.59
CA CYS A 132 -5.41 -12.91 -3.99
C CYS A 132 -4.00 -13.06 -4.57
N ASN A 133 -3.04 -13.63 -3.82
CA ASN A 133 -1.66 -13.83 -4.27
C ASN A 133 -1.01 -12.58 -4.90
N LEU A 134 -1.30 -11.40 -4.35
CA LEU A 134 -0.85 -10.12 -4.90
C LEU A 134 0.62 -9.86 -4.59
N SER A 135 1.35 -9.36 -5.59
CA SER A 135 2.69 -8.79 -5.41
C SER A 135 2.62 -7.27 -5.29
N TYR A 136 3.52 -6.68 -4.49
CA TYR A 136 3.75 -5.23 -4.52
C TYR A 136 4.52 -4.85 -5.78
N ALA A 137 4.18 -3.73 -6.40
CA ALA A 137 4.88 -3.20 -7.59
C ALA A 137 6.38 -3.03 -7.33
N SER A 138 6.76 -2.64 -6.11
CA SER A 138 8.16 -2.51 -5.66
C SER A 138 8.99 -3.79 -5.78
N LYS A 139 8.39 -4.98 -5.91
CA LYS A 139 9.10 -6.23 -6.18
C LYS A 139 9.27 -6.54 -7.67
N ASN A 140 8.42 -5.99 -8.54
CA ASN A 140 8.43 -6.25 -9.98
C ASN A 140 9.28 -5.23 -10.76
N GLU A 141 9.16 -3.94 -10.45
CA GLU A 141 10.02 -2.89 -11.04
C GLU A 141 11.50 -3.20 -10.76
N ASN A 142 11.79 -3.62 -9.53
CA ASN A 142 13.13 -4.00 -9.10
C ASN A 142 13.74 -5.16 -9.89
N ARG A 143 12.98 -6.02 -10.58
CA ARG A 143 13.61 -7.11 -11.37
C ARG A 143 13.95 -6.68 -12.78
N ARG A 144 13.04 -6.02 -13.49
CA ARG A 144 13.32 -5.57 -14.87
C ARG A 144 14.33 -4.43 -14.92
N PHE A 145 14.28 -3.49 -13.97
CA PHE A 145 15.25 -2.39 -13.89
C PHE A 145 16.62 -2.83 -13.36
N LYS A 146 16.71 -3.76 -12.38
CA LYS A 146 18.01 -4.23 -11.86
C LYS A 146 18.76 -5.19 -12.78
N LEU A 147 18.10 -5.77 -13.79
CA LEU A 147 18.75 -6.67 -14.75
C LEU A 147 19.69 -5.93 -15.71
N PHE A 148 19.49 -4.63 -15.91
CA PHE A 148 20.41 -3.78 -16.66
C PHE A 148 21.33 -3.04 -15.70
N GLU A 149 22.63 -3.02 -15.99
CA GLU A 149 23.65 -2.34 -15.18
C GLU A 149 23.31 -0.84 -14.98
N TYR A 150 22.82 -0.20 -16.04
CA TYR A 150 22.32 1.18 -16.03
C TYR A 150 21.11 1.41 -15.12
N GLY A 151 20.23 0.43 -14.94
CA GLY A 151 19.03 0.63 -14.12
C GLY A 151 19.32 0.74 -12.62
N LYS A 152 20.44 0.20 -12.15
CA LYS A 152 20.91 0.43 -10.76
C LYS A 152 21.45 1.85 -10.58
N ILE A 153 22.13 2.38 -11.59
CA ILE A 153 22.70 3.73 -11.59
C ILE A 153 21.57 4.76 -11.56
N LEU A 154 20.58 4.64 -12.45
CA LEU A 154 19.40 5.53 -12.49
C LEU A 154 18.58 5.49 -11.19
N ASP A 155 18.45 4.32 -10.55
CA ASP A 155 17.77 4.19 -9.25
C ASP A 155 18.56 4.88 -8.12
N LEU A 156 19.90 4.84 -8.18
CA LEU A 156 20.74 5.60 -7.25
C LEU A 156 20.60 7.11 -7.47
N GLU A 157 20.61 7.59 -8.71
CA GLU A 157 20.39 8.99 -9.06
C GLU A 157 19.06 9.50 -8.50
N GLN A 158 17.97 8.79 -8.80
CA GLN A 158 16.63 9.17 -8.34
C GLN A 158 16.54 9.17 -6.80
N LYS A 159 17.21 8.23 -6.12
CA LYS A 159 17.26 8.21 -4.65
C LYS A 159 18.07 9.37 -4.08
N ILE A 160 19.17 9.75 -4.71
CA ILE A 160 20.00 10.90 -4.32
C ILE A 160 19.16 12.17 -4.43
N GLU A 161 18.57 12.44 -5.59
CA GLU A 161 17.74 13.62 -5.86
C GLU A 161 16.55 13.74 -4.89
N ASN A 162 15.81 12.64 -4.70
CA ASN A 162 14.68 12.58 -3.77
C ASN A 162 15.09 12.83 -2.32
N LEU A 163 16.30 12.46 -1.94
CA LEU A 163 16.78 12.65 -0.57
C LEU A 163 17.34 14.06 -0.37
N GLU A 164 18.01 14.63 -1.37
CA GLU A 164 18.48 16.01 -1.39
C GLU A 164 17.33 17.00 -1.23
N SER A 165 16.26 16.85 -2.01
CA SER A 165 15.05 17.70 -1.90
C SER A 165 14.38 17.66 -0.52
N LYS A 166 14.60 16.59 0.26
CA LYS A 166 14.00 16.39 1.60
C LYS A 166 14.91 16.74 2.77
N ILE A 167 16.16 17.11 2.50
CA ILE A 167 17.14 17.51 3.53
C ILE A 167 17.13 19.03 3.63
N SER A 168 16.45 19.55 4.67
CA SER A 168 16.53 20.96 5.05
C SER A 168 17.73 21.25 5.97
N THR A 169 18.17 20.26 6.75
CA THR A 169 19.25 20.40 7.72
C THR A 169 20.24 19.25 7.61
N LYS A 170 21.46 19.55 7.18
CA LYS A 170 22.54 18.56 7.00
C LYS A 170 23.18 18.17 8.34
N PHE A 171 23.43 19.15 9.21
CA PHE A 171 24.07 18.97 10.50
C PHE A 171 23.18 19.46 11.64
N TYR A 172 23.15 18.71 12.73
CA TYR A 172 22.51 19.12 13.98
C TYR A 172 23.52 18.95 15.12
N ARG A 173 23.81 20.05 15.84
CA ARG A 173 24.86 20.08 16.89
C ARG A 173 26.21 19.54 16.39
N GLY A 174 26.62 19.97 15.20
CA GLY A 174 27.87 19.52 14.55
C GLY A 174 27.88 18.08 14.04
N LYS A 175 26.83 17.29 14.29
CA LYS A 175 26.73 15.89 13.82
C LYS A 175 25.84 15.79 12.59
N PRO A 176 26.20 14.96 11.58
CA PRO A 176 25.36 14.77 10.40
C PRO A 176 24.04 14.10 10.80
N THR A 177 22.93 14.59 10.25
CA THR A 177 21.60 14.02 10.47
C THR A 177 21.48 12.64 9.81
N ASN A 178 20.54 11.81 10.25
CA ASN A 178 20.36 10.46 9.67
C ASN A 178 20.05 10.50 8.17
N LYS A 179 19.28 11.50 7.71
CA LYS A 179 19.01 11.69 6.28
C LYS A 179 20.29 12.04 5.53
N TYR A 180 21.11 12.93 6.08
CA TYR A 180 22.36 13.34 5.45
C TYR A 180 23.41 12.22 5.40
N ARG A 181 23.55 11.41 6.47
CA ARG A 181 24.40 10.21 6.44
C ARG A 181 23.98 9.22 5.34
N ARG A 182 22.67 9.04 5.17
CA ARG A 182 22.12 8.18 4.11
C ARG A 182 22.42 8.75 2.73
N LEU A 183 22.39 10.07 2.56
CA LEU A 183 22.77 10.73 1.31
C LEU A 183 24.25 10.48 0.98
N ILE A 184 25.15 10.66 1.95
CA ILE A 184 26.60 10.41 1.78
C ILE A 184 26.84 8.96 1.34
N ALA A 185 26.18 8.00 1.99
CA ALA A 185 26.32 6.59 1.62
C ALA A 185 25.83 6.29 0.19
N LEU A 186 24.72 6.90 -0.24
CA LEU A 186 24.20 6.75 -1.61
C LEU A 186 25.13 7.39 -2.65
N LYS A 187 25.65 8.60 -2.38
CA LYS A 187 26.61 9.26 -3.25
C LYS A 187 27.89 8.44 -3.39
N LYS A 188 28.41 7.90 -2.29
CA LYS A 188 29.59 7.01 -2.33
C LYS A 188 29.36 5.78 -3.21
N GLN A 189 28.16 5.21 -3.15
CA GLN A 189 27.78 4.08 -3.99
C GLN A 189 27.64 4.45 -5.48
N TYR A 190 27.13 5.65 -5.77
CA TYR A 190 26.95 6.15 -7.14
C TYR A 190 28.27 6.53 -7.80
N TYR A 191 29.11 7.32 -7.12
CA TYR A 191 30.39 7.79 -7.66
C TYR A 191 31.53 6.75 -7.53
N GLY A 192 31.37 5.75 -6.66
CA GLY A 192 32.41 4.75 -6.39
C GLY A 192 33.53 5.23 -5.46
N PHE A 193 33.51 6.48 -5.01
CA PHE A 193 34.46 7.08 -4.07
C PHE A 193 33.76 8.06 -3.12
N ASP A 194 34.48 8.50 -2.08
CA ASP A 194 33.94 9.49 -1.15
C ASP A 194 33.91 10.88 -1.80
N PHE A 195 32.74 11.22 -2.36
CA PHE A 195 32.53 12.46 -3.09
C PHE A 195 32.78 13.71 -2.24
N GLU A 196 32.37 13.72 -0.96
CA GLU A 196 32.56 14.91 -0.12
C GLU A 196 34.03 15.11 0.25
N ALA A 197 34.77 14.02 0.51
CA ALA A 197 36.21 14.10 0.75
C ALA A 197 36.98 14.60 -0.48
N ALA A 198 36.61 14.13 -1.68
CA ALA A 198 37.23 14.55 -2.93
C ALA A 198 36.98 16.04 -3.23
N VAL A 199 35.76 16.53 -3.03
CA VAL A 199 35.43 17.96 -3.18
C VAL A 199 36.21 18.82 -2.18
N ALA A 200 36.25 18.42 -0.91
CA ALA A 200 36.98 19.15 0.12
C ALA A 200 38.50 19.21 -0.16
N GLU A 201 39.08 18.17 -0.78
CA GLU A 201 40.48 18.19 -1.19
C GLU A 201 40.73 19.10 -2.40
N MET A 202 39.81 19.12 -3.38
CA MET A 202 39.90 20.05 -4.52
C MET A 202 39.77 21.51 -4.07
N GLU A 203 38.85 21.83 -3.18
CA GLU A 203 38.67 23.18 -2.63
C GLU A 203 39.94 23.68 -1.91
N LYS A 204 40.62 22.80 -1.16
CA LYS A 204 41.91 23.14 -0.51
C LYS A 204 43.02 23.46 -1.51
N ARG A 205 43.05 22.79 -2.66
CA ARG A 205 44.05 23.02 -3.72
C ARG A 205 43.78 24.27 -4.55
N LEU A 206 42.52 24.69 -4.64
CA LEU A 206 42.12 25.91 -5.35
C LEU A 206 42.14 27.16 -4.46
N GLY A 207 42.06 26.98 -3.14
CA GLY A 207 42.17 28.04 -2.14
C GLY A 207 43.59 28.31 -1.62
N SER A 208 44.62 27.74 -2.27
CA SER A 208 46.05 27.90 -2.00
C SER A 208 46.75 28.53 -3.19
#